data_AF-A0AAD3NN15-F1
#
_entry.id   AF-A0AAD3NN15-F1
#
_cell.length_a   1.000
_cell.length_b   1.000
_cell.length_c   1.000
_cell.angle_alpha   90.00
_cell.angle_beta   90.00
_cell.angle_gamma   90.00
#
_symmetry.space_group_name_H-M   'P 1'
#
loop_
_entity.id
_entity.type
_entity.pdbx_description
1 polymer ?
#
loop_
_entity_poly.entity_id
_entity_poly.type
_entity_poly.pdbx_seq_one_letter_code
_entity_poly.pdbx_strand_id
1 'polypeptide(L)'
;MIQFDLSLLSMNQVRQQQPWRRRMMGIARSSVACFVIDTTGSMSDDIDEARAVVYEIIDSKKGTQDEPSEYILVPFNDPSFGPMIRTTDPDKMKKEISKLKATGGGDIPEMCLSGLQLALTGAPASSHIYVFTDAIAKDIALKDTIVALIRRTKSTVSFFMTGASRRRRRSIRAASFDDYKDLALASGGQAIQVSKKQLPEATDVILDTSTSALVTVLQRARQPGKQETFPFMLDESLQNVTIYITGTSITFTLTNPAGVSQSNTEASGKLGTIKTVGNLRRIRLSADKLTGTWQLNIKSNQPYTLKVTGQSTITFIYDFVESFKGPHPGYAVLSGRPQAGQTATLMVSVMGRKGPSSMTVGNIGLITVSGPEAMSNSTMTDMGNGDILVTVDEVPEGEFVVILKGTDKVSNSEFQRQSTTQMSVSKVNIQAVVDSSVEPGEAFKLPFSVMTQGSGGQYSINARNDRNFPMSYPS
;
A
#
# COMPACT_ATOMS: atom_id res chain seq x y z
N MET A 1 -3.81 3.96 23.42
CA MET A 1 -5.19 3.63 23.02
C MET A 1 -5.11 2.34 22.22
N ILE A 2 -5.81 1.30 22.63
CA ILE A 2 -5.90 0.00 21.98
C ILE A 2 -7.18 0.05 21.15
N GLN A 3 -7.07 -0.06 19.83
CA GLN A 3 -8.23 0.04 18.96
C GLN A 3 -8.58 -1.29 18.30
N PHE A 4 -9.80 -1.77 18.54
CA PHE A 4 -10.39 -2.92 17.86
C PHE A 4 -11.18 -2.45 16.64
N ASP A 5 -10.93 -3.10 15.50
CA ASP A 5 -11.79 -2.98 14.33
C ASP A 5 -12.43 -4.33 14.03
N LEU A 6 -13.75 -4.39 14.20
CA LEU A 6 -14.56 -5.61 14.08
C LEU A 6 -15.13 -5.83 12.68
N SER A 7 -14.88 -4.89 11.76
CA SER A 7 -15.37 -4.94 10.36
C SER A 7 -15.01 -6.22 9.61
N LEU A 8 -13.88 -6.84 9.95
CA LEU A 8 -13.39 -8.08 9.32
C LEU A 8 -13.99 -9.37 9.90
N LEU A 9 -14.85 -9.28 10.92
CA LEU A 9 -15.48 -10.46 11.54
C LEU A 9 -16.69 -11.00 10.76
N SER A 10 -17.28 -10.19 9.87
CA SER A 10 -18.44 -10.60 9.06
C SER A 10 -18.09 -11.44 7.82
N MET A 11 -16.81 -11.70 7.56
CA MET A 11 -16.38 -12.53 6.43
C MET A 11 -16.40 -14.01 6.82
N ASN A 12 -17.37 -14.77 6.27
CA ASN A 12 -17.41 -16.23 6.28
C ASN A 12 -15.99 -16.85 6.28
N GLN A 13 -15.62 -17.54 7.36
CA GLN A 13 -14.34 -18.25 7.52
C GLN A 13 -14.02 -19.18 6.34
N VAL A 14 -15.03 -19.64 5.59
CA VAL A 14 -14.87 -20.46 4.38
C VAL A 14 -14.17 -19.70 3.23
N ARG A 15 -14.29 -18.36 3.13
CA ARG A 15 -13.55 -17.54 2.15
C ARG A 15 -12.11 -17.23 2.58
N GLN A 16 -11.76 -17.50 3.84
CA GLN A 16 -10.40 -17.34 4.37
C GLN A 16 -9.51 -18.58 4.17
N GLN A 17 -9.92 -19.56 3.34
CA GLN A 17 -8.98 -20.57 2.84
C GLN A 17 -8.01 -19.94 1.83
N GLN A 18 -6.99 -19.30 2.43
CA GLN A 18 -5.63 -19.09 1.96
C GLN A 18 -5.49 -18.41 0.59
N PRO A 19 -5.67 -17.07 0.54
CA PRO A 19 -5.34 -16.24 -0.62
C PRO A 19 -3.91 -16.48 -1.15
N TRP A 20 -2.99 -16.88 -0.28
CA TRP A 20 -1.61 -17.24 -0.63
C TRP A 20 -1.50 -18.56 -1.41
N ARG A 21 -2.37 -19.55 -1.19
CA ARG A 21 -2.43 -20.76 -2.02
C ARG A 21 -2.85 -20.42 -3.44
N ARG A 22 -3.77 -19.47 -3.63
CA ARG A 22 -4.16 -18.99 -4.97
C ARG A 22 -3.00 -18.27 -5.67
N ARG A 23 -2.23 -17.46 -4.93
CA ARG A 23 -0.99 -16.82 -5.44
C ARG A 23 0.12 -17.82 -5.78
N MET A 24 0.34 -18.84 -4.95
CA MET A 24 1.32 -19.93 -5.21
C MET A 24 0.91 -20.83 -6.37
N MET A 25 -0.37 -21.15 -6.52
CA MET A 25 -0.86 -22.03 -7.60
C MET A 25 -0.90 -21.35 -8.97
N GLY A 26 -0.49 -20.08 -9.09
CA GLY A 26 -0.54 -19.33 -10.36
C GLY A 26 -1.97 -19.03 -10.84
N ILE A 27 -2.99 -19.37 -10.05
CA ILE A 27 -4.41 -19.22 -10.39
C ILE A 27 -4.86 -17.89 -9.79
N ALA A 28 -4.80 -16.86 -10.65
CA ALA A 28 -5.24 -15.48 -10.44
C ALA A 28 -4.39 -14.65 -9.46
N ARG A 29 -3.44 -13.90 -10.04
CA ARG A 29 -3.18 -12.51 -9.61
C ARG A 29 -4.47 -11.70 -9.87
N SER A 30 -5.50 -11.94 -9.06
CA SER A 30 -6.75 -11.20 -9.10
C SER A 30 -6.41 -9.76 -8.69
N SER A 31 -6.25 -8.88 -9.68
CA SER A 31 -6.17 -7.44 -9.45
C SER A 31 -7.61 -6.96 -9.24
N VAL A 32 -7.82 -6.18 -8.19
CA VAL A 32 -9.11 -5.55 -7.89
C VAL A 32 -8.90 -4.07 -8.09
N ALA A 33 -9.78 -3.45 -8.87
CA ALA A 33 -9.79 -2.00 -9.02
C ALA A 33 -10.78 -1.41 -8.03
N CYS A 34 -10.28 -0.79 -6.96
CA CYS A 34 -11.10 -0.18 -5.93
C CYS A 34 -10.99 1.35 -5.99
N PHE A 35 -12.11 2.02 -6.19
CA PHE A 35 -12.22 3.48 -6.26
C PHE A 35 -13.00 4.01 -5.07
N VAL A 36 -12.44 4.99 -4.38
CA VAL A 36 -13.07 5.71 -3.28
C VAL A 36 -13.20 7.16 -3.71
N ILE A 37 -14.43 7.61 -3.97
CA ILE A 37 -14.67 8.87 -4.68
C ILE A 37 -15.52 9.79 -3.81
N ASP A 38 -15.00 10.99 -3.59
CA ASP A 38 -15.71 12.10 -2.98
C ASP A 38 -16.85 12.59 -3.90
N THR A 39 -18.03 12.76 -3.32
CA THR A 39 -19.25 13.18 -4.01
C THR A 39 -19.83 14.49 -3.45
N THR A 40 -19.07 15.24 -2.66
CA THR A 40 -19.51 16.55 -2.14
C THR A 40 -19.71 17.57 -3.26
N GLY A 41 -20.45 18.65 -2.96
CA GLY A 41 -20.71 19.69 -3.95
C GLY A 41 -19.46 20.40 -4.49
N SER A 42 -18.33 20.40 -3.77
CA SER A 42 -17.09 21.05 -4.23
C SER A 42 -16.35 20.26 -5.32
N MET A 43 -16.61 18.94 -5.38
CA MET A 43 -16.18 18.05 -6.46
C MET A 43 -16.95 18.26 -7.77
N SER A 44 -17.82 19.28 -7.90
CA SER A 44 -18.64 19.50 -9.10
C SER A 44 -17.84 19.55 -10.40
N ASP A 45 -16.64 20.13 -10.34
CA ASP A 45 -15.75 20.28 -11.49
C ASP A 45 -14.63 19.23 -11.51
N ASP A 46 -14.67 18.24 -10.62
CA ASP A 46 -13.65 17.18 -10.51
C ASP A 46 -14.26 15.78 -10.67
N ILE A 47 -15.55 15.62 -10.41
CA ILE A 47 -16.26 14.34 -10.46
C ILE A 47 -16.39 13.81 -11.89
N ASP A 48 -16.48 14.72 -12.86
CA ASP A 48 -16.55 14.36 -14.28
C ASP A 48 -15.17 13.90 -14.78
N GLU A 49 -14.09 14.55 -14.37
CA GLU A 49 -12.71 14.12 -14.60
C GLU A 49 -12.43 12.79 -13.92
N ALA A 50 -12.80 12.62 -12.65
CA ALA A 50 -12.67 11.35 -11.94
C ALA A 50 -13.45 10.23 -12.66
N ARG A 51 -14.66 10.51 -13.16
CA ARG A 51 -15.45 9.57 -13.97
C ARG A 51 -14.73 9.20 -15.26
N ALA A 52 -14.21 10.18 -16.01
CA ALA A 52 -13.49 9.96 -17.26
C ALA A 52 -12.25 9.09 -17.06
N VAL A 53 -11.48 9.36 -16.01
CA VAL A 53 -10.31 8.58 -15.62
C VAL A 53 -10.68 7.13 -15.29
N VAL A 54 -11.72 6.93 -14.47
CA VAL A 54 -12.14 5.55 -14.12
C VAL A 54 -12.62 4.80 -15.38
N TYR A 55 -13.30 5.48 -16.30
CA TYR A 55 -13.69 4.88 -17.58
C TYR A 55 -12.49 4.47 -18.42
N GLU A 56 -11.48 5.34 -18.53
CA GLU A 56 -10.24 5.05 -19.25
C GLU A 56 -9.51 3.84 -18.66
N ILE A 57 -9.45 3.74 -17.33
CA ILE A 57 -8.85 2.57 -16.65
C ILE A 57 -9.64 1.30 -16.94
N ILE A 58 -10.97 1.36 -16.91
CA ILE A 58 -11.82 0.20 -17.22
C ILE A 58 -11.61 -0.22 -18.68
N ASP A 59 -11.64 0.72 -19.62
CA ASP A 59 -11.54 0.46 -21.06
C ASP A 59 -10.15 -0.03 -21.49
N SER A 60 -9.09 0.56 -20.94
CA SER A 60 -7.71 0.16 -21.26
C SER A 60 -7.38 -1.27 -20.83
N LYS A 61 -8.20 -1.85 -19.94
CA LYS A 61 -7.95 -3.17 -19.33
C LYS A 61 -8.95 -4.23 -19.73
N LYS A 62 -10.17 -3.85 -20.08
CA LYS A 62 -11.23 -4.77 -20.51
C LYS A 62 -10.70 -5.66 -21.64
N GLY A 63 -10.80 -6.98 -21.48
CA GLY A 63 -10.32 -7.97 -22.46
C GLY A 63 -8.81 -8.18 -22.51
N THR A 64 -8.04 -7.57 -21.59
CA THR A 64 -6.59 -7.78 -21.46
C THR A 64 -6.27 -8.74 -20.32
N GLN A 65 -5.01 -9.18 -20.23
CA GLN A 65 -4.52 -9.96 -19.07
C GLN A 65 -4.55 -9.15 -17.74
N ASP A 66 -4.69 -7.83 -17.82
CA ASP A 66 -4.75 -6.91 -16.68
C ASP A 66 -6.18 -6.51 -16.29
N GLU A 67 -7.19 -7.14 -16.90
CA GLU A 67 -8.60 -6.95 -16.52
C GLU A 67 -8.80 -7.32 -15.03
N PRO A 68 -9.30 -6.37 -14.21
CA PRO A 68 -9.58 -6.65 -12.82
C PRO A 68 -10.61 -7.76 -12.69
N SER A 69 -10.38 -8.68 -11.77
CA SER A 69 -11.36 -9.74 -11.47
C SER A 69 -12.63 -9.20 -10.83
N GLU A 70 -12.55 -8.02 -10.23
CA GLU A 70 -13.65 -7.33 -9.58
C GLU A 70 -13.39 -5.82 -9.55
N TYR A 71 -14.46 -5.04 -9.70
CA TYR A 71 -14.47 -3.60 -9.53
C TYR A 71 -15.24 -3.25 -8.26
N ILE A 72 -14.67 -2.34 -7.46
CA ILE A 72 -15.26 -1.84 -6.22
C ILE A 72 -15.34 -0.32 -6.28
N LEU A 73 -16.49 0.24 -5.94
CA LEU A 73 -16.72 1.68 -5.83
C LEU A 73 -17.28 2.01 -4.45
N VAL A 74 -16.66 2.97 -3.77
CA VAL A 74 -17.13 3.52 -2.50
C VAL A 74 -17.28 5.03 -2.65
N PRO A 75 -18.49 5.54 -2.93
CA PRO A 75 -18.74 6.97 -2.85
C PRO A 75 -18.72 7.41 -1.38
N PHE A 76 -18.23 8.62 -1.11
CA PHE A 76 -18.39 9.24 0.22
C PHE A 76 -18.79 10.71 0.13
N ASN A 77 -19.40 11.21 1.19
CA ASN A 77 -19.92 12.56 1.33
C ASN A 77 -19.91 12.95 2.84
N ASP A 78 -20.35 14.16 3.19
CA ASP A 78 -20.64 14.56 4.57
C ASP A 78 -22.15 14.81 4.71
N PRO A 79 -22.86 14.14 5.65
CA PRO A 79 -22.36 13.29 6.74
C PRO A 79 -22.30 11.78 6.44
N SER A 80 -22.65 11.36 5.23
CA SER A 80 -22.83 9.94 4.88
C SER A 80 -21.77 9.41 3.92
N PHE A 81 -21.38 8.15 4.07
CA PHE A 81 -20.51 7.42 3.16
C PHE A 81 -21.11 6.09 2.70
N GLY A 82 -20.70 5.60 1.54
CA GLY A 82 -21.23 4.39 0.91
C GLY A 82 -22.61 4.59 0.24
N PRO A 83 -23.31 3.50 -0.11
CA PRO A 83 -22.91 2.10 0.09
C PRO A 83 -21.75 1.67 -0.82
N MET A 84 -21.03 0.63 -0.41
CA MET A 84 -20.02 -0.02 -1.26
C MET A 84 -20.71 -0.80 -2.38
N ILE A 85 -20.30 -0.53 -3.61
CA ILE A 85 -20.79 -1.20 -4.81
C ILE A 85 -19.69 -2.12 -5.33
N ARG A 86 -20.05 -3.34 -5.69
CA ARG A 86 -19.13 -4.35 -6.21
C ARG A 86 -19.72 -5.04 -7.43
N THR A 87 -18.91 -5.25 -8.45
CA THR A 87 -19.33 -5.95 -9.67
C THR A 87 -18.11 -6.50 -10.41
N THR A 88 -18.28 -7.62 -11.10
CA THR A 88 -17.29 -8.16 -12.05
C THR A 88 -17.51 -7.64 -13.47
N ASP A 89 -18.67 -7.02 -13.73
CA ASP A 89 -19.05 -6.46 -15.03
C ASP A 89 -18.56 -5.00 -15.15
N PRO A 90 -17.67 -4.69 -16.11
CA PRO A 90 -17.16 -3.34 -16.35
C PRO A 90 -18.23 -2.35 -16.78
N ASP A 91 -19.22 -2.78 -17.58
CA ASP A 91 -20.27 -1.90 -18.10
C ASP A 91 -21.28 -1.56 -16.99
N LYS A 92 -21.55 -2.52 -16.10
CA LYS A 92 -22.29 -2.26 -14.86
C LYS A 92 -21.55 -1.28 -13.96
N MET A 93 -20.23 -1.42 -13.81
CA MET A 93 -19.45 -0.47 -12.99
C MET A 93 -19.52 0.94 -13.57
N LYS A 94 -19.34 1.10 -14.89
CA LYS A 94 -19.50 2.39 -15.57
C LYS A 94 -20.87 3.00 -15.33
N LYS A 95 -21.94 2.19 -15.37
CA LYS A 95 -23.30 2.65 -15.07
C LYS A 95 -23.46 3.13 -13.62
N GLU A 96 -22.75 2.56 -12.66
CA GLU A 96 -22.80 3.04 -11.27
C GLU A 96 -22.00 4.33 -11.10
N ILE A 97 -20.85 4.47 -11.77
CA ILE A 97 -20.05 5.69 -11.77
C ILE A 97 -20.80 6.85 -12.47
N SER A 98 -21.57 6.58 -13.53
CA SER A 98 -22.37 7.62 -14.21
C SER A 98 -23.46 8.22 -13.33
N LYS A 99 -23.89 7.51 -12.27
CA LYS A 99 -24.87 7.99 -11.29
C LYS A 99 -24.25 8.92 -10.25
N LEU A 100 -22.93 8.96 -10.11
CA LEU A 100 -22.26 9.83 -9.16
C LEU A 100 -22.55 11.30 -9.51
N LYS A 101 -23.11 12.01 -8.54
CA LYS A 101 -23.43 13.44 -8.64
C LYS A 101 -22.78 14.18 -7.48
N ALA A 102 -22.00 15.21 -7.79
CA ALA A 102 -21.44 16.12 -6.81
C ALA A 102 -22.56 16.98 -6.22
N THR A 103 -23.03 16.61 -5.03
CA THR A 103 -24.15 17.30 -4.37
C THR A 103 -23.98 17.24 -2.86
N GLY A 104 -24.60 18.19 -2.16
CA GLY A 104 -24.51 18.26 -0.70
C GLY A 104 -23.11 18.64 -0.23
N GLY A 105 -22.71 18.08 0.90
CA GLY A 105 -21.59 18.56 1.71
C GLY A 105 -22.08 19.54 2.78
N GLY A 106 -21.64 19.30 4.01
CA GLY A 106 -21.89 20.18 5.15
C GLY A 106 -20.78 21.21 5.30
N ASP A 107 -20.05 21.12 6.41
CA ASP A 107 -18.80 21.83 6.61
C ASP A 107 -17.62 21.01 6.07
N ILE A 108 -16.58 21.69 5.63
CA ILE A 108 -15.25 21.08 5.51
C ILE A 108 -14.69 20.94 6.93
N PRO A 109 -14.07 19.81 7.33
CA PRO A 109 -13.51 18.71 6.50
C PRO A 109 -14.49 17.55 6.20
N GLU A 110 -14.08 16.47 5.48
CA GLU A 110 -14.99 15.39 5.03
C GLU A 110 -14.73 13.98 5.60
N MET A 111 -15.66 13.03 5.42
CA MET A 111 -15.61 11.64 5.94
C MET A 111 -14.77 10.65 5.09
N CYS A 112 -13.61 11.12 4.61
CA CYS A 112 -12.74 10.36 3.70
C CYS A 112 -12.21 9.05 4.33
N LEU A 113 -11.78 9.06 5.60
CA LEU A 113 -11.20 7.86 6.21
C LEU A 113 -12.25 6.77 6.48
N SER A 114 -13.50 7.14 6.72
CA SER A 114 -14.62 6.20 6.87
C SER A 114 -14.94 5.51 5.54
N GLY A 115 -14.95 6.26 4.43
CA GLY A 115 -15.05 5.70 3.08
C GLY A 115 -13.89 4.74 2.77
N LEU A 116 -12.66 5.12 3.15
CA LEU A 116 -11.48 4.27 2.99
C LEU A 116 -11.52 3.02 3.88
N GLN A 117 -12.03 3.11 5.12
CA GLN A 117 -12.23 1.96 6.00
C GLN A 117 -13.16 0.94 5.35
N LEU A 118 -14.29 1.41 4.81
CA LEU A 118 -15.24 0.56 4.10
C LEU A 118 -14.57 -0.12 2.88
N ALA A 119 -13.77 0.61 2.11
CA ALA A 119 -13.02 0.04 1.00
C ALA A 119 -12.00 -1.03 1.43
N LEU A 120 -11.20 -0.77 2.47
CA LEU A 120 -10.19 -1.71 2.98
C LEU A 120 -10.78 -2.99 3.56
N THR A 121 -12.00 -2.93 4.09
CA THR A 121 -12.69 -4.07 4.71
C THR A 121 -13.49 -4.88 3.69
N GLY A 122 -13.97 -4.22 2.63
CA GLY A 122 -14.64 -4.88 1.51
C GLY A 122 -13.70 -5.48 0.46
N ALA A 123 -12.57 -4.83 0.20
CA ALA A 123 -11.65 -5.26 -0.84
C ALA A 123 -10.87 -6.52 -0.44
N PRO A 124 -10.58 -7.42 -1.41
CA PRO A 124 -9.65 -8.52 -1.17
C PRO A 124 -8.27 -8.04 -0.69
N ALA A 125 -7.56 -8.89 0.04
CA ALA A 125 -6.20 -8.58 0.49
C ALA A 125 -5.28 -8.25 -0.69
N SER A 126 -4.36 -7.31 -0.47
CA SER A 126 -3.38 -6.83 -1.45
C SER A 126 -4.01 -6.14 -2.66
N SER A 127 -5.12 -5.43 -2.46
CA SER A 127 -5.77 -4.63 -3.50
C SER A 127 -5.12 -3.26 -3.66
N HIS A 128 -5.26 -2.65 -4.84
CA HIS A 128 -4.95 -1.24 -5.06
C HIS A 128 -6.23 -0.41 -4.89
N ILE A 129 -6.17 0.57 -4.00
CA ILE A 129 -7.27 1.47 -3.66
C ILE A 129 -6.88 2.89 -4.08
N TYR A 130 -7.73 3.52 -4.88
CA TYR A 130 -7.51 4.87 -5.41
C TYR A 130 -8.56 5.81 -4.82
N VAL A 131 -8.09 6.81 -4.07
CA VAL A 131 -8.93 7.78 -3.36
C VAL A 131 -8.88 9.11 -4.10
N PHE A 132 -10.05 9.65 -4.47
CA PHE A 132 -10.21 10.96 -5.11
C PHE A 132 -10.98 11.90 -4.18
N THR A 133 -10.44 13.08 -3.90
CA THR A 133 -11.07 14.11 -3.04
C THR A 133 -10.49 15.49 -3.30
N ASP A 134 -11.21 16.55 -2.96
CA ASP A 134 -10.67 17.91 -2.93
C ASP A 134 -10.44 18.47 -1.51
N ALA A 135 -10.67 17.62 -0.49
CA ALA A 135 -10.67 18.01 0.92
C ALA A 135 -9.79 17.15 1.83
N ILE A 136 -9.44 17.74 2.98
CA ILE A 136 -8.82 17.04 4.11
C ILE A 136 -9.88 16.25 4.89
N ALA A 137 -9.44 15.20 5.59
CA ALA A 137 -10.33 14.34 6.38
C ALA A 137 -10.78 15.00 7.70
N LYS A 138 -12.05 14.79 8.07
CA LYS A 138 -12.69 15.19 9.35
C LYS A 138 -12.52 14.12 10.40
N ASP A 139 -12.51 12.88 9.97
CA ASP A 139 -12.49 11.66 10.76
C ASP A 139 -11.06 11.17 11.02
N ILE A 140 -10.13 12.10 11.25
CA ILE A 140 -8.69 11.81 11.46
C ILE A 140 -8.42 10.85 12.62
N ALA A 141 -9.35 10.76 13.57
CA ALA A 141 -9.33 9.77 14.64
C ALA A 141 -9.33 8.31 14.12
N LEU A 142 -9.56 8.05 12.83
CA LEU A 142 -9.46 6.74 12.18
C LEU A 142 -8.07 6.43 11.62
N LYS A 143 -7.11 7.37 11.59
CA LYS A 143 -5.80 7.19 10.94
C LYS A 143 -5.11 5.89 11.36
N ASP A 144 -5.00 5.63 12.65
CA ASP A 144 -4.35 4.42 13.17
C ASP A 144 -5.10 3.13 12.81
N THR A 145 -6.43 3.20 12.72
CA THR A 145 -7.29 2.09 12.24
C THR A 145 -6.97 1.77 10.78
N ILE A 146 -6.90 2.81 9.94
CA ILE A 146 -6.58 2.68 8.52
C ILE A 146 -5.18 2.11 8.33
N VAL A 147 -4.19 2.58 9.09
CA VAL A 147 -2.83 2.00 9.07
C VAL A 147 -2.84 0.52 9.46
N ALA A 148 -3.62 0.13 10.47
CA ALA A 148 -3.75 -1.27 10.86
C ALA A 148 -4.41 -2.13 9.77
N LEU A 149 -5.48 -1.64 9.15
CA LEU A 149 -6.15 -2.31 8.03
C LEU A 149 -5.23 -2.44 6.81
N ILE A 150 -4.49 -1.37 6.44
CA ILE A 150 -3.49 -1.39 5.37
C ILE A 150 -2.46 -2.49 5.61
N ARG A 151 -1.89 -2.57 6.82
CA ARG A 151 -0.89 -3.59 7.17
C ARG A 151 -1.45 -5.01 7.16
N ARG A 152 -2.67 -5.20 7.67
CA ARG A 152 -3.34 -6.51 7.73
C ARG A 152 -3.72 -7.01 6.34
N THR A 153 -4.30 -6.15 5.52
CA THR A 153 -4.72 -6.49 4.16
C THR A 153 -3.57 -6.46 3.16
N LYS A 154 -2.45 -5.79 3.50
CA LYS A 154 -1.33 -5.48 2.59
C LYS A 154 -1.78 -4.72 1.33
N SER A 155 -2.88 -3.98 1.43
CA SER A 155 -3.44 -3.17 0.34
C SER A 155 -2.68 -1.86 0.17
N THR A 156 -2.58 -1.39 -1.07
CA THR A 156 -1.89 -0.15 -1.44
C THR A 156 -2.92 0.96 -1.63
N VAL A 157 -2.73 2.12 -0.99
CA VAL A 157 -3.69 3.24 -1.07
C VAL A 157 -3.01 4.47 -1.67
N SER A 158 -3.51 4.94 -2.80
CA SER A 158 -3.04 6.17 -3.46
C SER A 158 -4.13 7.23 -3.40
N PHE A 159 -3.75 8.44 -3.00
CA PHE A 159 -4.62 9.61 -2.88
C PHE A 159 -4.36 10.59 -4.03
N PHE A 160 -5.43 11.07 -4.65
CA PHE A 160 -5.42 12.10 -5.68
C PHE A 160 -6.24 13.27 -5.18
N MET A 161 -5.57 14.39 -4.90
CA MET A 161 -6.18 15.57 -4.30
C MET A 161 -6.07 16.79 -5.22
N THR A 162 -7.20 17.40 -5.59
CA THR A 162 -7.23 18.57 -6.50
C THR A 162 -7.29 19.93 -5.77
N GLY A 163 -7.42 19.91 -4.44
CA GLY A 163 -7.55 21.10 -3.59
C GLY A 163 -6.22 21.67 -3.11
N ALA A 164 -5.78 22.78 -3.70
CA ALA A 164 -4.85 23.71 -3.09
C ALA A 164 -5.47 25.11 -3.08
N SER A 165 -5.69 25.67 -1.88
CA SER A 165 -6.20 27.03 -1.63
C SER A 165 -7.73 27.22 -1.61
N ARG A 166 -8.28 27.19 -0.39
CA ARG A 166 -8.98 28.37 0.15
C ARG A 166 -8.56 28.55 1.60
N ARG A 167 -8.21 29.78 2.00
CA ARG A 167 -7.89 30.20 3.37
C ARG A 167 -8.80 29.48 4.38
N ARG A 168 -8.29 28.47 5.08
CA ARG A 168 -9.07 27.78 6.12
C ARG A 168 -8.57 28.24 7.47
N ARG A 169 -9.49 28.82 8.24
CA ARG A 169 -9.33 29.06 9.68
C ARG A 169 -8.75 27.79 10.28
N ARG A 170 -7.60 27.91 10.96
CA ARG A 170 -7.00 26.82 11.73
C ARG A 170 -8.03 26.32 12.74
N SER A 171 -8.75 25.27 12.39
CA SER A 171 -9.39 24.42 13.38
C SER A 171 -8.26 23.57 13.95
N ILE A 172 -8.09 23.62 15.27
CA ILE A 172 -7.04 22.91 16.02
C ILE A 172 -7.22 21.36 15.93
N ARG A 173 -8.29 20.88 15.28
CA ARG A 173 -8.66 19.45 15.20
C ARG A 173 -8.75 18.88 13.78
N ALA A 174 -8.40 19.64 12.74
CA ALA A 174 -8.53 19.19 11.35
C ALA A 174 -7.25 18.50 10.84
N ALA A 175 -7.40 17.44 10.03
CA ALA A 175 -6.30 16.75 9.35
C ALA A 175 -5.50 17.69 8.43
N SER A 176 -4.29 17.29 8.09
CA SER A 176 -3.49 17.94 7.05
C SER A 176 -3.31 17.03 5.84
N PHE A 177 -2.82 17.57 4.73
CA PHE A 177 -2.43 16.74 3.60
C PHE A 177 -1.28 15.77 3.95
N ASP A 178 -0.48 16.08 4.97
CA ASP A 178 0.59 15.19 5.43
C ASP A 178 0.02 13.88 6.01
N ASP A 179 -1.21 13.89 6.56
CA ASP A 179 -1.85 12.66 7.02
C ASP A 179 -2.13 11.68 5.87
N TYR A 180 -2.51 12.18 4.69
CA TYR A 180 -2.63 11.33 3.49
C TYR A 180 -1.27 10.87 2.98
N LYS A 181 -0.22 11.69 3.11
CA LYS A 181 1.15 11.26 2.77
C LYS A 181 1.60 10.10 3.65
N ASP A 182 1.34 10.17 4.95
CA ASP A 182 1.68 9.09 5.89
C ASP A 182 0.94 7.79 5.55
N LEU A 183 -0.37 7.86 5.26
CA LEU A 183 -1.18 6.70 4.86
C LEU A 183 -0.71 6.10 3.52
N ALA A 184 -0.42 6.95 2.54
CA ALA A 184 0.13 6.52 1.26
C ALA A 184 1.49 5.85 1.45
N LEU A 185 2.37 6.46 2.24
CA LEU A 185 3.71 5.95 2.53
C LEU A 185 3.62 4.57 3.20
N ALA A 186 2.81 4.43 4.26
CA ALA A 186 2.61 3.18 4.99
C ALA A 186 2.04 2.05 4.12
N SER A 187 1.16 2.37 3.17
CA SER A 187 0.58 1.38 2.24
C SER A 187 1.47 1.06 1.04
N GLY A 188 2.49 1.88 0.78
CA GLY A 188 3.26 1.82 -0.46
C GLY A 188 2.62 2.57 -1.64
N GLY A 189 1.54 3.31 -1.42
CA GLY A 189 0.88 4.11 -2.46
C GLY A 189 1.53 5.48 -2.68
N GLN A 190 0.78 6.41 -3.25
CA GLN A 190 1.22 7.78 -3.55
C GLN A 190 0.21 8.80 -3.02
N ALA A 191 0.68 9.92 -2.48
CA ALA A 191 -0.19 11.05 -2.10
C ALA A 191 0.07 12.23 -3.05
N ILE A 192 -0.78 12.34 -4.07
CA ILE A 192 -0.60 13.24 -5.19
C ILE A 192 -1.54 14.43 -5.03
N GLN A 193 -0.96 15.64 -4.97
CA GLN A 193 -1.69 16.89 -4.94
C GLN A 193 -1.45 17.65 -6.24
N VAL A 194 -2.53 17.97 -6.93
CA VAL A 194 -2.53 18.57 -8.26
C VAL A 194 -3.58 19.68 -8.34
N SER A 195 -3.53 20.48 -9.40
CA SER A 195 -4.68 21.32 -9.76
C SER A 195 -5.75 20.47 -10.45
N LYS A 196 -7.01 20.94 -10.47
CA LYS A 196 -8.12 20.27 -11.16
C LYS A 196 -7.76 19.88 -12.61
N LYS A 197 -7.17 20.83 -13.36
CA LYS A 197 -6.74 20.65 -14.76
C LYS A 197 -5.66 19.57 -14.95
N GLN A 198 -4.89 19.28 -13.90
CA GLN A 198 -3.80 18.32 -13.91
C GLN A 198 -4.20 16.95 -13.37
N LEU A 199 -5.45 16.77 -12.91
CA LEU A 199 -5.93 15.49 -12.40
C LEU A 199 -5.81 14.36 -13.44
N PRO A 200 -6.22 14.53 -14.71
CA PRO A 200 -6.06 13.47 -15.70
C PRO A 200 -4.60 13.03 -15.85
N GLU A 201 -3.67 13.97 -15.84
CA GLU A 201 -2.24 13.69 -15.96
C GLU A 201 -1.65 12.91 -14.79
N ALA A 202 -2.18 13.09 -13.57
CA ALA A 202 -1.75 12.35 -12.38
C ALA A 202 -2.19 10.89 -12.42
N THR A 203 -3.26 10.58 -13.15
CA THR A 203 -3.90 9.28 -13.12
C THR A 203 -3.17 8.22 -13.94
N ASP A 204 -2.13 8.61 -14.70
CA ASP A 204 -1.12 7.69 -15.24
C ASP A 204 -0.56 6.73 -14.17
N VAL A 205 -0.46 7.19 -12.91
CA VAL A 205 -0.03 6.36 -11.77
C VAL A 205 -0.98 5.18 -11.56
N ILE A 206 -2.27 5.36 -11.82
CA ILE A 206 -3.26 4.29 -11.72
C ILE A 206 -3.01 3.26 -12.81
N LEU A 207 -2.78 3.69 -14.05
CA LEU A 207 -2.45 2.79 -15.16
C LEU A 207 -1.20 1.97 -14.87
N ASP A 208 -0.15 2.61 -14.35
CA ASP A 208 1.09 1.91 -14.00
C ASP A 208 0.91 0.90 -12.84
N THR A 209 0.15 1.28 -11.81
CA THR A 209 0.08 0.50 -10.57
C THR A 209 -0.99 -0.57 -10.59
N SER A 210 -1.94 -0.47 -11.52
CA SER A 210 -3.03 -1.42 -11.62
C SER A 210 -2.68 -2.62 -12.51
N THR A 211 -1.48 -2.70 -13.06
CA THR A 211 -1.04 -3.83 -13.89
C THR A 211 -0.70 -5.08 -13.09
N SER A 212 -0.78 -6.24 -13.74
CA SER A 212 -0.31 -7.51 -13.18
C SER A 212 1.20 -7.49 -12.97
N ALA A 213 1.68 -8.33 -12.05
CA ALA A 213 3.12 -8.53 -11.81
C ALA A 213 3.86 -7.31 -11.26
N LEU A 214 3.17 -6.30 -10.74
CA LEU A 214 3.82 -5.13 -10.17
C LEU A 214 4.66 -5.52 -8.95
N VAL A 215 5.93 -5.12 -8.97
CA VAL A 215 6.87 -5.31 -7.87
C VAL A 215 7.50 -3.98 -7.48
N THR A 216 7.87 -3.86 -6.21
CA THR A 216 8.62 -2.70 -5.70
C THR A 216 10.09 -3.07 -5.60
N VAL A 217 10.95 -2.21 -6.14
CA VAL A 217 12.42 -2.38 -6.11
C VAL A 217 13.02 -1.57 -4.95
N LEU A 218 12.50 -0.36 -4.75
CA LEU A 218 12.96 0.58 -3.73
C LEU A 218 11.78 1.44 -3.27
N GLN A 219 11.68 1.66 -1.96
CA GLN A 219 10.82 2.68 -1.37
C GLN A 219 11.57 3.39 -0.23
N ARG A 220 11.58 4.73 -0.24
CA ARG A 220 12.25 5.57 0.77
C ARG A 220 11.43 6.83 1.06
N ALA A 221 11.57 7.37 2.26
CA ALA A 221 11.05 8.68 2.63
C ALA A 221 12.08 9.47 3.43
N ARG A 222 12.08 10.79 3.24
CA ARG A 222 12.94 11.72 4.00
C ARG A 222 12.10 12.83 4.61
N GLN A 223 12.18 12.95 5.93
CA GLN A 223 11.54 14.00 6.72
C GLN A 223 12.45 14.31 7.93
N PRO A 224 13.12 15.47 7.97
CA PRO A 224 13.14 16.53 6.96
C PRO A 224 13.82 16.10 5.64
N GLY A 225 13.66 16.91 4.59
CA GLY A 225 14.32 16.70 3.31
C GLY A 225 15.85 16.73 3.43
N LYS A 226 16.52 15.90 2.63
CA LYS A 226 17.98 15.83 2.57
C LYS A 226 18.45 15.55 1.14
N GLN A 227 19.60 16.12 0.76
CA GLN A 227 20.31 15.68 -0.44
C GLN A 227 20.91 14.29 -0.23
N GLU A 228 20.54 13.35 -1.09
CA GLU A 228 20.96 11.96 -0.96
C GLU A 228 20.98 11.25 -2.32
N THR A 229 21.86 10.27 -2.46
CA THR A 229 21.92 9.40 -3.63
C THR A 229 21.38 8.04 -3.25
N PHE A 230 20.38 7.57 -4.01
CA PHE A 230 19.73 6.28 -3.80
C PHE A 230 20.19 5.28 -4.86
N PRO A 231 21.03 4.29 -4.52
CA PRO A 231 21.34 3.19 -5.41
C PRO A 231 20.20 2.17 -5.44
N PHE A 232 19.88 1.63 -6.62
CA PHE A 232 18.94 0.52 -6.77
C PHE A 232 19.30 -0.37 -7.95
N MET A 233 19.13 -1.68 -7.78
CA MET A 233 19.46 -2.68 -8.80
C MET A 233 18.25 -2.93 -9.71
N LEU A 234 18.44 -2.76 -11.02
CA LEU A 234 17.47 -3.17 -12.04
C LEU A 234 17.99 -4.42 -12.76
N ASP A 235 17.28 -5.53 -12.62
CA ASP A 235 17.56 -6.77 -13.32
C ASP A 235 16.82 -6.89 -14.66
N GLU A 236 17.19 -7.90 -15.45
CA GLU A 236 16.65 -8.12 -16.79
C GLU A 236 15.16 -8.45 -16.78
N SER A 237 14.64 -9.08 -15.72
CA SER A 237 13.23 -9.49 -15.66
C SER A 237 12.27 -8.32 -15.44
N LEU A 238 12.78 -7.14 -15.02
CA LEU A 238 11.96 -5.97 -14.80
C LEU A 238 11.60 -5.31 -16.12
N GLN A 239 10.30 -5.13 -16.37
CA GLN A 239 9.77 -4.36 -17.50
C GLN A 239 8.97 -3.16 -16.99
N ASN A 240 8.73 -2.18 -17.86
CA ASN A 240 7.93 -0.99 -17.55
C ASN A 240 8.32 -0.31 -16.22
N VAL A 241 9.63 -0.09 -16.03
CA VAL A 241 10.15 0.49 -14.78
C VAL A 241 9.74 1.95 -14.70
N THR A 242 9.11 2.29 -13.58
CA THR A 242 8.65 3.64 -13.28
C THR A 242 9.16 4.08 -11.91
N ILE A 243 9.68 5.30 -11.86
CA ILE A 243 10.17 5.94 -10.64
C ILE A 243 9.19 7.08 -10.30
N TYR A 244 8.69 7.07 -9.07
CA TYR A 244 7.85 8.13 -8.52
C TYR A 244 8.63 8.88 -7.45
N ILE A 245 8.72 10.20 -7.61
CA ILE A 245 9.22 11.10 -6.58
C ILE A 245 8.09 12.06 -6.23
N THR A 246 7.66 12.05 -4.97
CA THR A 246 6.54 12.86 -4.50
C THR A 246 7.03 13.83 -3.44
N GLY A 247 6.83 15.13 -3.69
CA GLY A 247 7.22 16.22 -2.80
C GLY A 247 7.36 17.54 -3.57
N THR A 248 7.71 18.60 -2.86
CA THR A 248 7.80 19.97 -3.41
C THR A 248 9.25 20.44 -3.46
N SER A 249 9.59 21.28 -4.46
CA SER A 249 10.94 21.83 -4.60
C SER A 249 12.02 20.74 -4.63
N ILE A 250 11.87 19.80 -5.56
CA ILE A 250 12.78 18.68 -5.77
C ILE A 250 13.53 18.87 -7.07
N THR A 251 14.85 18.72 -7.02
CA THR A 251 15.69 18.46 -8.19
C THR A 251 16.29 17.08 -8.09
N PHE A 252 16.53 16.45 -9.23
CA PHE A 252 17.12 15.11 -9.24
C PHE A 252 17.93 14.86 -10.50
N THR A 253 18.84 13.89 -10.40
CA THR A 253 19.64 13.40 -11.52
C THR A 253 19.61 11.88 -11.47
N LEU A 254 19.17 11.26 -12.56
CA LEU A 254 19.17 9.83 -12.74
C LEU A 254 20.44 9.43 -13.50
N THR A 255 21.16 8.45 -13.01
CA THR A 255 22.39 7.92 -13.64
C THR A 255 22.26 6.42 -13.82
N ASN A 256 22.55 5.95 -15.03
CA ASN A 256 22.54 4.54 -15.37
C ASN A 256 23.89 3.85 -15.05
N PRO A 257 23.97 2.51 -15.13
CA PRO A 257 25.20 1.77 -14.85
C PRO A 257 26.40 2.13 -15.75
N ALA A 258 26.15 2.69 -16.94
CA ALA A 258 27.19 3.13 -17.87
C ALA A 258 27.65 4.59 -17.62
N GLY A 259 27.15 5.25 -16.57
CA GLY A 259 27.49 6.63 -16.22
C GLY A 259 26.72 7.70 -17.01
N VAL A 260 25.81 7.31 -17.92
CA VAL A 260 24.94 8.26 -18.61
C VAL A 260 23.95 8.83 -17.60
N SER A 261 23.82 10.16 -17.59
CA SER A 261 22.94 10.86 -16.65
C SER A 261 21.87 11.67 -17.38
N GLN A 262 20.69 11.79 -16.77
CA GLN A 262 19.57 12.61 -17.22
C GLN A 262 19.08 13.47 -16.05
N SER A 263 19.01 14.78 -16.28
CA SER A 263 18.57 15.75 -15.27
C SER A 263 17.05 15.90 -15.23
N ASN A 264 16.51 16.42 -14.13
CA ASN A 264 15.07 16.71 -14.00
C ASN A 264 14.55 17.76 -14.99
N THR A 265 15.42 18.50 -15.69
CA THR A 265 15.05 19.48 -16.71
C THR A 265 14.88 18.88 -18.11
N GLU A 266 15.36 17.65 -18.32
CA GLU A 266 15.22 16.92 -19.58
C GLU A 266 13.96 16.03 -19.56
N ALA A 267 12.83 16.60 -19.97
CA ALA A 267 11.53 15.92 -19.95
C ALA A 267 11.51 14.63 -20.79
N SER A 268 12.28 14.57 -21.86
CA SER A 268 12.54 13.35 -22.62
C SER A 268 14.04 13.30 -22.90
N GLY A 269 14.71 12.26 -22.42
CA GLY A 269 16.15 12.10 -22.55
C GLY A 269 16.52 10.66 -22.84
N LYS A 270 17.83 10.36 -22.78
CA LYS A 270 18.36 9.04 -23.15
C LYS A 270 17.92 7.92 -22.20
N LEU A 271 17.57 8.25 -20.95
CA LEU A 271 17.25 7.26 -19.91
C LEU A 271 15.74 7.03 -19.77
N GLY A 272 14.91 7.97 -20.23
CA GLY A 272 13.46 7.85 -20.18
C GLY A 272 12.73 9.19 -20.29
N THR A 273 11.44 9.15 -20.01
CA THR A 273 10.54 10.31 -20.03
C THR A 273 10.15 10.73 -18.61
N ILE A 274 10.06 12.03 -18.37
CA ILE A 274 9.76 12.64 -17.08
C ILE A 274 8.47 13.45 -17.24
N LYS A 275 7.44 13.07 -16.49
CA LYS A 275 6.18 13.81 -16.37
C LYS A 275 6.09 14.45 -14.99
N THR A 276 5.83 15.76 -14.98
CA THR A 276 5.74 16.56 -13.76
C THR A 276 4.30 17.02 -13.57
N VAL A 277 3.65 16.55 -12.51
CA VAL A 277 2.23 16.83 -12.25
C VAL A 277 2.06 17.20 -10.79
N GLY A 278 1.79 18.48 -10.50
CA GLY A 278 1.72 18.98 -9.12
C GLY A 278 2.97 18.64 -8.29
N ASN A 279 2.79 17.92 -7.18
CA ASN A 279 3.87 17.44 -6.32
C ASN A 279 4.51 16.11 -6.79
N LEU A 280 4.08 15.53 -7.90
CA LEU A 280 4.59 14.28 -8.44
C LEU A 280 5.63 14.53 -9.55
N ARG A 281 6.70 13.74 -9.54
CA ARG A 281 7.63 13.52 -10.65
C ARG A 281 7.59 12.04 -11.00
N ARG A 282 7.03 11.72 -12.16
CA ARG A 282 6.91 10.36 -12.69
C ARG A 282 7.94 10.18 -13.80
N ILE A 283 8.86 9.25 -13.64
CA ILE A 283 9.93 8.96 -14.60
C ILE A 283 9.72 7.55 -15.13
N ARG A 284 9.42 7.40 -16.41
CA ARG A 284 9.28 6.11 -17.08
C ARG A 284 10.57 5.81 -17.84
N LEU A 285 11.26 4.74 -17.46
CA LEU A 285 12.53 4.38 -18.10
C LEU A 285 12.29 3.84 -19.51
N SER A 286 13.27 4.05 -20.39
CA SER A 286 13.25 3.50 -21.75
C SER A 286 13.18 1.97 -21.74
N ALA A 287 12.56 1.37 -22.76
CA ALA A 287 12.38 -0.09 -22.84
C ALA A 287 13.72 -0.84 -22.92
N ASP A 288 14.73 -0.23 -23.54
CA ASP A 288 16.10 -0.70 -23.70
C ASP A 288 17.01 -0.32 -22.52
N LYS A 289 16.43 -0.11 -21.32
CA LYS A 289 17.21 0.19 -20.11
C LYS A 289 18.33 -0.83 -19.88
N LEU A 290 19.48 -0.34 -19.44
CA LEU A 290 20.57 -1.20 -18.98
C LEU A 290 20.22 -1.89 -17.67
N THR A 291 20.62 -3.15 -17.54
CA THR A 291 20.62 -3.88 -16.27
C THR A 291 21.82 -3.45 -15.43
N GLY A 292 21.68 -3.51 -14.11
CA GLY A 292 22.72 -3.12 -13.17
C GLY A 292 22.26 -2.11 -12.13
N THR A 293 23.23 -1.52 -11.43
CA THR A 293 22.98 -0.53 -10.37
C THR A 293 22.75 0.85 -10.96
N TRP A 294 21.53 1.35 -10.82
CA TRP A 294 21.15 2.73 -11.12
C TRP A 294 21.29 3.58 -9.88
N GLN A 295 21.52 4.88 -10.08
CA GLN A 295 21.63 5.85 -9.00
C GLN A 295 20.69 7.01 -9.26
N LEU A 296 19.93 7.40 -8.24
CA LEU A 296 19.11 8.60 -8.27
C LEU A 296 19.59 9.57 -7.20
N ASN A 297 20.22 10.66 -7.61
CA ASN A 297 20.56 11.75 -6.71
C ASN A 297 19.35 12.69 -6.59
N ILE A 298 18.81 12.85 -5.39
CA ILE A 298 17.71 13.77 -5.09
C ILE A 298 18.26 14.90 -4.22
N LYS A 299 17.94 16.15 -4.57
CA LYS A 299 18.24 17.34 -3.76
C LYS A 299 16.94 18.06 -3.41
N SER A 300 16.60 18.06 -2.13
CA SER A 300 15.50 18.84 -1.58
C SER A 300 15.71 19.12 -0.10
N ASN A 301 15.30 20.32 0.34
CA ASN A 301 15.22 20.69 1.75
C ASN A 301 13.83 20.42 2.34
N GLN A 302 12.87 19.99 1.51
CA GLN A 302 11.50 19.66 1.90
C GLN A 302 11.31 18.15 1.95
N PRO A 303 10.35 17.62 2.74
CA PRO A 303 10.08 16.20 2.77
C PRO A 303 9.73 15.64 1.39
N TYR A 304 10.21 14.42 1.11
CA TYR A 304 9.91 13.72 -0.13
C TYR A 304 9.85 12.21 0.07
N THR A 305 9.14 11.54 -0.83
CA THR A 305 9.11 10.07 -0.94
C THR A 305 9.63 9.65 -2.31
N LEU A 306 10.38 8.55 -2.35
CA LEU A 306 10.88 7.90 -3.54
C LEU A 306 10.31 6.48 -3.61
N LYS A 307 9.76 6.10 -4.76
CA LYS A 307 9.35 4.73 -5.04
C LYS A 307 9.78 4.31 -6.43
N VAL A 308 10.41 3.14 -6.56
CA VAL A 308 10.79 2.52 -7.83
C VAL A 308 10.00 1.21 -7.98
N THR A 309 9.27 1.09 -9.07
CA THR A 309 8.46 -0.09 -9.39
C THR A 309 8.74 -0.60 -10.79
N GLY A 310 8.37 -1.85 -11.05
CA GLY A 310 8.35 -2.42 -12.40
C GLY A 310 7.49 -3.68 -12.43
N GLN A 311 7.33 -4.26 -13.59
CA GLN A 311 6.64 -5.54 -13.79
C GLN A 311 7.68 -6.66 -13.80
N SER A 312 7.48 -7.68 -12.97
CA SER A 312 8.33 -8.87 -12.99
C SER A 312 7.59 -10.08 -12.44
N THR A 313 7.88 -11.26 -12.99
CA THR A 313 7.44 -12.52 -12.39
C THR A 313 8.27 -12.90 -11.18
N ILE A 314 9.47 -12.32 -11.02
CA ILE A 314 10.31 -12.45 -9.82
C ILE A 314 9.73 -11.60 -8.70
N THR A 315 9.14 -12.26 -7.71
CA THR A 315 8.50 -11.62 -6.56
C THR A 315 8.56 -12.54 -5.33
N PHE A 316 8.07 -12.05 -4.20
CA PHE A 316 7.95 -12.85 -2.99
C PHE A 316 6.71 -12.46 -2.19
N ILE A 317 6.24 -13.39 -1.37
CA ILE A 317 5.29 -13.13 -0.30
C ILE A 317 5.97 -13.44 1.04
N TYR A 318 5.50 -12.82 2.10
CA TYR A 318 6.06 -13.01 3.43
C TYR A 318 4.99 -12.90 4.50
N ASP A 319 5.18 -13.60 5.61
CA ASP A 319 4.42 -13.45 6.85
C ASP A 319 5.35 -13.58 8.05
N PHE A 320 5.11 -12.78 9.10
CA PHE A 320 5.74 -13.01 10.40
C PHE A 320 5.14 -14.26 11.02
N VAL A 321 5.98 -15.13 11.57
CA VAL A 321 5.55 -16.42 12.11
C VAL A 321 6.13 -16.67 13.49
N GLU A 322 5.41 -17.46 14.27
CA GLU A 322 5.86 -18.01 15.55
C GLU A 322 5.90 -19.53 15.46
N SER A 323 6.94 -20.14 16.02
CA SER A 323 7.02 -21.60 16.14
C SER A 323 6.07 -22.09 17.22
N PHE A 324 5.32 -23.13 16.94
CA PHE A 324 4.51 -23.81 17.95
C PHE A 324 5.00 -25.25 18.14
N LYS A 325 4.91 -25.73 19.39
CA LYS A 325 5.30 -27.09 19.78
C LYS A 325 4.03 -27.92 19.98
N GLY A 326 4.10 -29.19 19.60
CA GLY A 326 2.97 -30.13 19.71
C GLY A 326 3.23 -31.42 18.93
N PRO A 327 2.21 -32.27 18.75
CA PRO A 327 2.32 -33.51 17.96
C PRO A 327 2.78 -33.29 16.52
N HIS A 328 2.46 -32.11 15.96
CA HIS A 328 2.94 -31.64 14.67
C HIS A 328 3.56 -30.24 14.86
N PRO A 329 4.85 -30.13 15.22
CA PRO A 329 5.49 -28.83 15.37
C PRO A 329 5.52 -28.11 14.02
N GLY A 330 5.42 -26.78 14.05
CA GLY A 330 5.39 -25.98 12.83
C GLY A 330 5.40 -24.49 13.12
N TYR A 331 4.98 -23.72 12.12
CA TYR A 331 4.91 -22.26 12.18
C TYR A 331 3.49 -21.77 11.96
N ALA A 332 3.07 -20.81 12.78
CA ALA A 332 1.78 -20.12 12.65
C ALA A 332 2.02 -18.64 12.39
N VAL A 333 1.15 -18.00 11.60
CA VAL A 333 1.22 -16.55 11.35
C VAL A 333 1.02 -15.80 12.65
N LEU A 334 1.92 -14.85 12.91
CA LEU A 334 1.87 -13.97 14.06
C LEU A 334 0.55 -13.18 14.02
N SER A 335 -0.28 -13.32 15.06
CA SER A 335 -1.57 -12.62 15.15
C SER A 335 -1.44 -11.11 15.40
N GLY A 336 -0.23 -10.63 15.73
CA GLY A 336 0.11 -9.25 15.98
C GLY A 336 1.25 -8.73 15.10
N ARG A 337 2.00 -7.76 15.62
CA ARG A 337 3.19 -7.20 14.98
C ARG A 337 4.45 -7.59 15.75
N PRO A 338 5.61 -7.69 15.09
CA PRO A 338 6.87 -7.93 15.78
C PRO A 338 7.18 -6.81 16.79
N GLN A 339 8.02 -7.13 17.77
CA GLN A 339 8.50 -6.19 18.79
C GLN A 339 9.79 -5.50 18.32
N ALA A 340 9.99 -4.22 18.64
CA ALA A 340 11.26 -3.54 18.38
C ALA A 340 12.39 -4.14 19.21
N GLY A 341 13.59 -4.21 18.64
CA GLY A 341 14.78 -4.66 19.36
C GLY A 341 14.82 -6.17 19.65
N GLN A 342 13.80 -6.91 19.24
CA GLN A 342 13.68 -8.36 19.49
C GLN A 342 13.90 -9.15 18.21
N THR A 343 14.27 -10.41 18.38
CA THR A 343 14.33 -11.38 17.28
C THR A 343 12.94 -11.67 16.75
N ALA A 344 12.81 -11.76 15.42
CA ALA A 344 11.56 -12.14 14.77
C ALA A 344 11.81 -13.13 13.64
N THR A 345 10.84 -14.00 13.38
CA THR A 345 10.91 -14.99 12.31
C THR A 345 9.90 -14.65 11.22
N LEU A 346 10.33 -14.75 9.96
CA LEU A 346 9.52 -14.58 8.77
C LEU A 346 9.51 -15.88 7.98
N MET A 347 8.34 -16.27 7.48
CA MET A 347 8.23 -17.22 6.38
C MET A 347 8.16 -16.44 5.08
N VAL A 348 9.09 -16.68 4.16
CA VAL A 348 9.19 -16.00 2.86
C VAL A 348 9.09 -17.02 1.74
N SER A 349 8.12 -16.85 0.84
CA SER A 349 7.97 -17.68 -0.35
C SER A 349 8.37 -16.90 -1.59
N VAL A 350 9.42 -17.35 -2.26
CA VAL A 350 10.00 -16.69 -3.43
C VAL A 350 9.47 -17.33 -4.71
N MET A 351 9.11 -16.48 -5.68
CA MET A 351 8.59 -16.89 -6.99
C MET A 351 9.56 -16.42 -8.07
N GLY A 352 10.05 -17.36 -8.89
CA GLY A 352 10.98 -17.09 -9.99
C GLY A 352 10.40 -17.29 -11.38
N ARG A 353 11.12 -16.82 -12.42
CA ARG A 353 10.68 -16.89 -13.83
C ARG A 353 10.30 -18.31 -14.28
N LYS A 354 11.05 -19.31 -13.80
CA LYS A 354 10.79 -20.74 -14.07
C LYS A 354 10.54 -21.52 -12.77
N GLY A 355 9.89 -20.86 -11.82
CA GLY A 355 9.71 -21.37 -10.46
C GLY A 355 10.89 -21.05 -9.54
N PRO A 356 10.82 -21.45 -8.26
CA PRO A 356 11.79 -21.01 -7.25
C PRO A 356 13.21 -21.53 -7.46
N SER A 357 13.36 -22.71 -8.07
CA SER A 357 14.67 -23.29 -8.38
C SER A 357 15.49 -22.46 -9.38
N SER A 358 14.83 -21.60 -10.15
CA SER A 358 15.46 -20.68 -11.10
C SER A 358 16.16 -19.50 -10.43
N MET A 359 16.22 -19.45 -9.10
CA MET A 359 16.82 -18.37 -8.34
C MET A 359 17.76 -18.92 -7.26
N THR A 360 18.70 -18.09 -6.84
CA THR A 360 19.46 -18.24 -5.59
C THR A 360 19.12 -17.05 -4.72
N VAL A 361 18.64 -17.30 -3.51
CA VAL A 361 18.40 -16.24 -2.53
C VAL A 361 19.71 -15.91 -1.84
N GLY A 362 20.09 -14.63 -1.87
CA GLY A 362 21.35 -14.15 -1.32
C GLY A 362 21.19 -13.53 0.06
N ASN A 363 20.22 -12.62 0.22
CA ASN A 363 19.97 -11.94 1.49
C ASN A 363 18.49 -11.54 1.61
N ILE A 364 17.88 -11.85 2.75
CA ILE A 364 16.56 -11.33 3.13
C ILE A 364 16.67 -10.62 4.48
N GLY A 365 16.15 -9.42 4.60
CA GLY A 365 16.16 -8.70 5.89
C GLY A 365 15.08 -7.64 5.99
N LEU A 366 15.07 -6.93 7.12
CA LEU A 366 14.23 -5.75 7.33
C LEU A 366 15.05 -4.51 7.07
N ILE A 367 14.48 -3.52 6.39
CA ILE A 367 15.15 -2.27 6.09
C ILE A 367 14.25 -1.08 6.41
N THR A 368 14.81 -0.08 7.08
CA THR A 368 14.09 1.14 7.45
C THR A 368 13.71 1.95 6.19
N VAL A 369 12.47 2.46 6.16
CA VAL A 369 12.00 3.29 5.03
C VAL A 369 12.27 4.76 5.26
N SER A 370 12.11 5.20 6.50
CA SER A 370 12.31 6.57 6.96
C SER A 370 13.58 6.67 7.81
N GLY A 371 14.39 7.70 7.59
CA GLY A 371 15.65 7.91 8.33
C GLY A 371 16.88 7.23 7.72
N PRO A 372 17.98 7.08 8.50
CA PRO A 372 19.19 6.41 8.06
C PRO A 372 18.90 4.96 7.65
N GLU A 373 19.54 4.50 6.58
CA GLU A 373 19.40 3.13 6.11
C GLU A 373 20.01 2.17 7.12
N ALA A 374 19.16 1.38 7.77
CA ALA A 374 19.54 0.31 8.66
C ALA A 374 18.89 -0.97 8.17
N MET A 375 19.70 -1.97 7.85
CA MET A 375 19.26 -3.30 7.46
C MET A 375 19.56 -4.27 8.60
N SER A 376 18.55 -5.03 9.02
CA SER A 376 18.73 -6.07 10.04
C SER A 376 19.59 -7.21 9.50
N ASN A 377 20.46 -7.73 10.37
CA ASN A 377 21.12 -9.01 10.15
C ASN A 377 20.09 -10.14 10.23
N SER A 378 20.32 -11.19 9.45
CA SER A 378 19.41 -12.31 9.37
C SER A 378 20.13 -13.63 9.10
N THR A 379 19.51 -14.71 9.57
CA THR A 379 19.85 -16.07 9.22
C THR A 379 18.71 -16.68 8.41
N MET A 380 19.04 -17.50 7.43
CA MET A 380 18.07 -18.08 6.50
C MET A 380 18.19 -19.60 6.50
N THR A 381 17.05 -20.27 6.56
CA THR A 381 16.93 -21.72 6.42
C THR A 381 16.03 -22.02 5.23
N ASP A 382 16.57 -22.71 4.23
CA ASP A 382 15.77 -23.17 3.09
C ASP A 382 14.80 -24.27 3.57
N MET A 383 13.51 -24.07 3.32
CA MET A 383 12.44 -25.01 3.66
C MET A 383 11.98 -25.83 2.45
N GLY A 384 12.59 -25.62 1.29
CA GLY A 384 12.25 -26.27 0.03
C GLY A 384 11.12 -25.56 -0.70
N ASN A 385 10.97 -25.88 -1.99
CA ASN A 385 9.91 -25.33 -2.85
C ASN A 385 9.83 -23.78 -2.91
N GLY A 386 10.93 -23.09 -2.63
CA GLY A 386 10.98 -21.62 -2.62
C GLY A 386 10.57 -20.98 -1.30
N ASP A 387 10.21 -21.78 -0.30
CA ASP A 387 9.92 -21.31 1.05
C ASP A 387 11.23 -21.20 1.84
N ILE A 388 11.42 -20.07 2.52
CA ILE A 388 12.62 -19.75 3.27
C ILE A 388 12.18 -19.20 4.61
N LEU A 389 12.68 -19.82 5.68
CA LEU A 389 12.53 -19.32 7.02
C LEU A 389 13.66 -18.33 7.31
N VAL A 390 13.31 -17.10 7.63
CA VAL A 390 14.25 -16.01 7.89
C VAL A 390 14.12 -15.59 9.34
N THR A 391 15.20 -15.67 10.11
CA THR A 391 15.24 -15.15 11.48
C THR A 391 16.08 -13.89 11.48
N VAL A 392 15.46 -12.75 11.82
CA VAL A 392 16.15 -11.47 11.96
C VAL A 392 16.53 -11.27 13.41
N ASP A 393 17.79 -10.88 13.65
CA ASP A 393 18.33 -10.78 15.01
C ASP A 393 17.61 -9.69 15.81
N GLU A 394 17.36 -8.56 15.14
CA GLU A 394 16.77 -7.37 15.72
C GLU A 394 15.81 -6.71 14.72
N VAL A 395 14.55 -6.54 15.13
CA VAL A 395 13.58 -5.76 14.34
C VAL A 395 13.83 -4.27 14.53
N PRO A 396 13.98 -3.48 13.44
CA PRO A 396 14.27 -2.06 13.53
C PRO A 396 13.19 -1.29 14.28
N GLU A 397 13.61 -0.27 15.02
CA GLU A 397 12.66 0.73 15.52
C GLU A 397 12.01 1.49 14.36
N GLY A 398 10.71 1.73 14.47
CA GLY A 398 9.94 2.48 13.47
C GLY A 398 9.34 1.61 12.37
N GLU A 399 9.32 2.16 11.15
CA GLU A 399 8.68 1.56 9.98
C GLU A 399 9.71 1.00 9.01
N PHE A 400 9.48 -0.24 8.58
CA PHE A 400 10.41 -1.01 7.77
C PHE A 400 9.68 -1.83 6.71
N VAL A 401 10.44 -2.28 5.72
CA VAL A 401 9.99 -3.21 4.66
C VAL A 401 10.90 -4.43 4.64
N VAL A 402 10.39 -5.54 4.10
CA VAL A 402 11.22 -6.71 3.80
C VAL A 402 11.96 -6.45 2.50
N ILE A 403 13.27 -6.64 2.49
CA ILE A 403 14.11 -6.61 1.29
C ILE A 403 14.59 -8.02 0.98
N LEU A 404 14.51 -8.40 -0.30
CA LEU A 404 15.02 -9.64 -0.86
C LEU A 404 16.05 -9.29 -1.93
N LYS A 405 17.25 -9.85 -1.81
CA LYS A 405 18.32 -9.82 -2.82
C LYS A 405 18.71 -11.24 -3.18
N GLY A 406 19.05 -11.46 -4.44
CA GLY A 406 19.52 -12.75 -4.91
C GLY A 406 19.97 -12.70 -6.36
N THR A 407 20.17 -13.88 -6.93
CA THR A 407 20.60 -14.06 -8.32
C THR A 407 19.53 -14.85 -9.06
N ASP A 408 19.12 -14.35 -10.22
CA ASP A 408 18.32 -15.11 -11.16
C ASP A 408 19.24 -15.99 -12.01
N LYS A 409 19.08 -17.30 -11.92
CA LYS A 409 19.91 -18.27 -12.66
C LYS A 409 19.60 -18.28 -14.16
N VAL A 410 18.46 -17.74 -14.59
CA VAL A 410 18.06 -17.72 -16.00
C VAL A 410 18.86 -16.67 -16.78
N SER A 411 19.06 -15.49 -16.22
CA SER A 411 19.89 -14.40 -16.81
C SER A 411 21.28 -14.31 -16.20
N ASN A 412 21.55 -15.07 -15.14
CA ASN A 412 22.74 -14.94 -14.30
C ASN A 412 22.94 -13.50 -13.78
N SER A 413 21.83 -12.83 -13.44
CA SER A 413 21.83 -11.43 -12.99
C SER A 413 21.34 -11.30 -11.56
N GLU A 414 21.97 -10.42 -10.79
CA GLU A 414 21.44 -10.05 -9.46
C GLU A 414 20.11 -9.31 -9.59
N PHE A 415 19.24 -9.48 -8.60
CA PHE A 415 17.98 -8.77 -8.49
C PHE A 415 17.74 -8.29 -7.06
N GLN A 416 16.90 -7.26 -6.92
CA GLN A 416 16.43 -6.75 -5.63
C GLN A 416 14.92 -6.53 -5.67
N ARG A 417 14.21 -6.95 -4.62
CA ARG A 417 12.78 -6.67 -4.41
C ARG A 417 12.55 -6.18 -3.00
N GLN A 418 11.55 -5.33 -2.81
CA GLN A 418 11.05 -4.90 -1.52
C GLN A 418 9.55 -5.20 -1.39
N SER A 419 9.10 -5.45 -0.17
CA SER A 419 7.66 -5.46 0.11
C SER A 419 7.07 -4.07 -0.09
N THR A 420 5.86 -4.00 -0.65
CA THR A 420 5.18 -2.72 -0.92
C THR A 420 4.63 -2.06 0.35
N THR A 421 4.01 -2.83 1.23
CA THR A 421 3.43 -2.30 2.47
C THR A 421 4.50 -2.22 3.56
N GLN A 422 4.53 -1.09 4.29
CA GLN A 422 5.41 -0.92 5.42
C GLN A 422 4.84 -1.60 6.66
N MET A 423 5.71 -2.36 7.31
CA MET A 423 5.44 -2.94 8.60
C MET A 423 5.97 -2.02 9.70
N SER A 424 5.39 -2.15 10.88
CA SER A 424 5.90 -1.47 12.07
C SER A 424 5.92 -2.46 13.21
N VAL A 425 6.63 -2.06 14.25
CA VAL A 425 6.56 -2.73 15.54
C VAL A 425 5.24 -2.42 16.28
N SER A 426 4.91 -3.23 17.27
CA SER A 426 3.90 -2.91 18.29
C SER A 426 4.44 -3.27 19.67
N LYS A 427 4.14 -2.47 20.70
CA LYS A 427 4.48 -2.78 22.12
C LYS A 427 3.38 -3.59 22.83
N VAL A 428 2.26 -3.79 22.15
CA VAL A 428 1.06 -4.46 22.66
C VAL A 428 0.60 -5.46 21.61
N ASN A 429 0.37 -6.70 22.02
CA ASN A 429 -0.26 -7.71 21.21
C ASN A 429 -1.74 -7.85 21.62
N ILE A 430 -2.61 -7.92 20.63
CA ILE A 430 -4.05 -8.05 20.81
C ILE A 430 -4.49 -9.25 20.01
N GLN A 431 -5.13 -10.20 20.67
CA GLN A 431 -5.65 -11.40 20.03
C GLN A 431 -7.15 -11.50 20.32
N ALA A 432 -7.97 -11.46 19.28
CA ALA A 432 -9.40 -11.69 19.37
C ALA A 432 -9.70 -13.12 18.92
N VAL A 433 -10.60 -13.80 19.61
CA VAL A 433 -11.04 -15.16 19.26
C VAL A 433 -12.47 -15.06 18.74
N VAL A 434 -12.68 -15.53 17.52
CA VAL A 434 -13.97 -15.52 16.84
C VAL A 434 -14.49 -16.95 16.84
N ASP A 435 -15.46 -17.23 17.69
CA ASP A 435 -16.04 -18.56 17.91
C ASP A 435 -17.46 -18.70 17.36
N SER A 436 -18.04 -17.60 16.86
CA SER A 436 -19.44 -17.53 16.43
C SER A 436 -19.65 -16.54 15.28
N SER A 437 -20.77 -16.71 14.57
CA SER A 437 -21.24 -15.78 13.53
C SER A 437 -22.14 -14.71 14.13
N VAL A 438 -22.24 -13.56 13.46
CA VAL A 438 -23.16 -12.48 13.86
C VAL A 438 -24.57 -12.79 13.34
N GLU A 439 -25.54 -12.89 14.24
CA GLU A 439 -26.96 -13.14 13.92
C GLU A 439 -27.82 -11.87 14.08
N PRO A 440 -28.83 -11.63 13.21
CA PRO A 440 -29.70 -10.46 13.32
C PRO A 440 -30.46 -10.40 14.65
N GLY A 441 -30.34 -9.29 15.36
CA GLY A 441 -31.07 -9.05 16.62
C GLY A 441 -30.42 -9.66 17.86
N GLU A 442 -29.35 -10.44 17.71
CA GLU A 442 -28.62 -11.03 18.83
C GLU A 442 -27.36 -10.23 19.19
N ALA A 443 -27.02 -10.23 20.48
CA ALA A 443 -25.79 -9.59 20.95
C ALA A 443 -24.57 -10.47 20.65
N PHE A 444 -23.69 -10.01 19.77
CA PHE A 444 -22.44 -10.68 19.47
C PHE A 444 -21.36 -10.34 20.52
N LYS A 445 -20.77 -11.38 21.15
CA LYS A 445 -19.67 -11.22 22.12
C LYS A 445 -18.37 -11.64 21.47
N LEU A 446 -17.39 -10.72 21.46
CA LEU A 446 -16.06 -11.01 20.98
C LEU A 446 -15.05 -11.06 22.14
N PRO A 447 -14.62 -12.26 22.58
CA PRO A 447 -13.54 -12.37 23.54
C PRO A 447 -12.20 -11.94 22.92
N PHE A 448 -11.41 -11.21 23.70
CA PHE A 448 -10.05 -10.83 23.31
C PHE A 448 -9.10 -10.85 24.50
N SER A 449 -7.82 -11.05 24.22
CA SER A 449 -6.71 -10.92 25.17
C SER A 449 -5.77 -9.81 24.73
N VAL A 450 -5.30 -9.05 25.70
CA VAL A 450 -4.26 -8.03 25.52
C VAL A 450 -3.02 -8.50 26.26
N MET A 451 -1.90 -8.59 25.55
CA MET A 451 -0.61 -8.95 26.11
C MET A 451 0.39 -7.82 25.86
N THR A 452 1.16 -7.47 26.88
CA THR A 452 2.30 -6.57 26.77
C THR A 452 3.53 -7.25 27.35
N GLN A 453 4.68 -7.02 26.73
CA GLN A 453 5.97 -7.51 27.19
C GLN A 453 6.75 -6.27 27.67
N GLY A 454 6.74 -6.01 28.98
CA GLY A 454 7.31 -4.80 29.60
C GLY A 454 6.72 -4.52 30.98
N SER A 455 7.02 -3.34 31.56
CA SER A 455 6.58 -2.94 32.91
C SER A 455 5.06 -2.73 33.08
N GLY A 456 4.25 -3.19 32.12
CA GLY A 456 2.82 -2.90 32.05
C GLY A 456 2.53 -1.41 31.78
N GLY A 457 1.26 -1.05 31.87
CA GLY A 457 0.79 0.32 31.70
C GLY A 457 -0.73 0.41 31.78
N GLN A 458 -1.26 1.63 31.82
CA GLN A 458 -2.69 1.86 31.63
C GLN A 458 -3.00 1.86 30.13
N TYR A 459 -3.93 1.00 29.72
CA TYR A 459 -4.42 0.92 28.36
C TYR A 459 -5.90 1.29 28.34
N SER A 460 -6.25 2.29 27.54
CA SER A 460 -7.66 2.55 27.19
C SER A 460 -8.00 1.75 25.95
N ILE A 461 -9.10 0.99 26.00
CA ILE A 461 -9.61 0.19 24.89
C ILE A 461 -10.72 0.97 24.19
N ASN A 462 -10.70 0.95 22.86
CA ASN A 462 -11.73 1.52 22.00
C ASN A 462 -12.09 0.49 20.93
N ALA A 463 -13.37 0.29 20.64
CA ALA A 463 -13.81 -0.58 19.55
C ALA A 463 -14.64 0.21 18.53
N ARG A 464 -14.43 -0.09 17.24
CA ARG A 464 -15.18 0.48 16.11
C ARG A 464 -15.62 -0.61 15.14
N ASN A 465 -16.68 -0.34 14.38
CA ASN A 465 -17.14 -1.17 13.27
C ASN A 465 -17.57 -0.30 12.09
N ASP A 466 -17.53 -0.86 10.89
CA ASP A 466 -17.82 -0.23 9.59
C ASP A 466 -19.31 -0.11 9.26
N ARG A 467 -20.19 -0.64 10.13
CA ARG A 467 -21.65 -0.65 9.94
C ARG A 467 -22.41 0.16 11.00
N ASN A 468 -21.69 0.91 11.84
CA ASN A 468 -22.24 1.66 12.97
C ASN A 468 -23.15 0.84 13.90
N PHE A 469 -22.89 -0.47 14.05
CA PHE A 469 -23.58 -1.28 15.06
C PHE A 469 -23.28 -0.74 16.47
N PRO A 470 -24.28 -0.64 17.35
CA PRO A 470 -24.04 -0.31 18.75
C PRO A 470 -23.08 -1.31 19.40
N MET A 471 -22.08 -0.81 20.14
CA MET A 471 -21.08 -1.65 20.81
C MET A 471 -20.86 -1.19 22.25
N SER A 472 -20.56 -2.16 23.11
CA SER A 472 -20.05 -1.94 24.46
C SER A 472 -18.68 -2.60 24.58
N TYR A 473 -17.70 -1.91 25.16
CA TYR A 473 -16.37 -2.45 25.40
C TYR A 473 -15.84 -1.97 26.76
N PRO A 474 -14.88 -2.70 27.37
CA PRO A 474 -14.26 -2.28 28.62
C PRO A 474 -13.55 -0.94 28.43
N SER A 475 -13.76 0.01 29.35
CA SER A 475 -13.13 1.34 29.32
C SER A 475 -11.76 1.35 29.99
#